data_AF-A0A382DFS7-F1
#
_entry.id   AF-A0A382DFS7-F1
#
_cell.length_a   1.000
_cell.length_b   1.000
_cell.length_c   1.000
_cell.angle_alpha   90.00
_cell.angle_beta   90.00
_cell.angle_gamma   90.00
#
_symmetry.space_group_name_H-M   'P 1'
#
loop_
_entity.id
_entity.type
_entity.pdbx_description
1 polymer ?
#
loop_
_entity_poly.entity_id
_entity_poly.type
_entity_poly.pdbx_seq_one_letter_code
_entity_poly.pdbx_strand_id
1 'polypeptide(L)'
;MSRRGFLNSFGMGLGGIALGSLLQPGALPGAPTGRGVMGGPHFAPKAKRIIYLFQSGGPSQLDLFDPKPTLIEKHGTELPEAIRRGQRLTAMSGNQASLPL
;
A
#
# COMPACT_ATOMS: atom_id res chain seq x y z
N MET A 1 17.38 28.47 44.64
CA MET A 1 16.40 28.29 43.55
C MET A 1 15.30 27.36 44.04
N SER A 2 14.04 27.80 44.10
CA SER A 2 12.94 26.94 44.60
C SER A 2 12.45 25.99 43.50
N ARG A 3 11.93 24.80 43.86
CA ARG A 3 11.36 23.84 42.90
C ARG A 3 10.33 24.48 41.97
N ARG A 4 9.51 25.40 42.50
CA ARG A 4 8.54 26.20 41.74
C ARG A 4 9.21 27.10 40.70
N GLY A 5 10.28 27.80 41.07
CA GLY A 5 11.04 28.65 40.14
C GLY A 5 11.69 27.84 39.03
N PHE A 6 12.25 26.68 39.37
CA PHE A 6 12.83 25.76 38.39
C PHE A 6 11.80 25.25 37.37
N LEU A 7 10.63 24.79 37.85
CA LEU A 7 9.56 24.28 36.96
C LEU A 7 8.98 25.37 36.06
N ASN A 8 8.82 26.60 36.58
CA ASN A 8 8.34 27.73 35.78
C ASN A 8 9.33 28.11 34.67
N SER A 9 10.63 28.20 34.98
CA SER A 9 11.66 28.50 33.98
C SER A 9 11.79 27.40 32.94
N PHE A 10 11.73 26.12 33.36
CA PHE A 10 11.83 24.98 32.46
C PHE A 10 10.63 24.86 31.50
N GLY A 11 9.41 25.04 32.01
CA GLY A 11 8.19 25.01 31.21
C GLY A 11 8.16 26.10 30.14
N MET A 12 8.59 27.33 30.49
CA MET A 12 8.70 28.42 29.52
C MET A 12 9.74 28.13 28.42
N GLY A 13 10.87 27.50 28.76
CA GLY A 13 11.89 27.10 27.79
C GLY A 13 11.37 26.05 26.78
N LEU A 14 10.67 25.02 27.27
CA LEU A 14 10.07 24.00 26.39
C LEU A 14 8.97 24.60 25.49
N GLY A 15 8.16 25.51 26.02
CA GLY A 15 7.15 26.23 25.24
C GLY A 15 7.76 27.06 24.11
N GLY A 16 8.89 27.72 24.36
CA GLY A 16 9.64 28.46 23.33
C GLY A 16 10.15 27.56 22.20
N ILE A 17 10.67 26.38 22.54
CA ILE A 17 11.10 25.37 21.54
C ILE A 17 9.91 24.88 20.72
N ALA A 18 8.78 24.59 21.37
CA ALA A 18 7.57 24.15 20.69
C ALA A 18 7.01 25.21 19.74
N LEU A 19 6.94 26.46 20.17
CA LEU A 19 6.49 27.59 19.34
C LEU A 19 7.42 27.82 18.15
N GLY A 20 8.75 27.72 18.35
CA GLY A 20 9.73 27.79 17.28
C GLY A 20 9.53 26.69 16.23
N SER A 21 9.18 25.47 16.65
CA SER A 21 8.85 24.37 15.74
C SER A 21 7.56 24.60 14.93
N LEU A 22 6.58 25.31 15.50
CA LEU A 22 5.32 25.61 14.82
C LEU A 22 5.46 26.78 13.85
N LEU A 23 6.23 27.81 14.22
CA LEU A 23 6.48 28.98 13.37
C LEU A 23 7.40 28.66 12.19
N GLN A 24 8.39 27.80 12.39
CA GLN A 24 9.29 27.36 11.32
C GLN A 24 9.50 25.84 11.36
N PRO A 25 8.55 25.07 10.80
CA PRO A 25 8.68 23.62 10.71
C PRO A 25 9.98 23.22 9.99
N GLY A 26 10.88 22.52 10.69
CA GLY A 26 12.17 22.09 10.16
C GLY A 26 13.38 22.96 10.55
N ALA A 27 13.20 24.02 11.33
CA ALA A 27 14.33 24.81 11.88
C ALA A 27 15.10 24.09 13.00
N LEU A 28 14.49 23.05 13.60
CA LEU A 28 15.11 22.28 14.67
C LEU A 28 16.08 21.24 14.09
N PRO A 29 17.30 21.10 14.66
CA PRO A 29 18.24 20.06 14.26
C PRO A 29 17.60 18.66 14.40
N GLY A 30 17.63 17.89 13.31
CA GLY A 30 17.06 16.52 13.30
C GLY A 30 15.54 16.45 13.18
N ALA A 31 14.84 17.57 12.98
CA ALA A 31 13.44 17.53 12.60
C ALA A 31 13.30 16.72 11.29
N PRO A 32 12.44 15.69 11.25
CA PRO A 32 12.20 14.95 10.01
C PRO A 32 11.60 15.95 9.03
N THR A 33 12.40 16.38 8.06
CA THR A 33 11.95 17.34 7.06
C THR A 33 10.85 16.74 6.18
N GLY A 34 10.54 15.45 6.30
CA GLY A 34 9.65 14.71 5.40
C GLY A 34 10.23 14.59 3.99
N ARG A 35 11.50 14.98 3.85
CA ARG A 35 12.21 15.14 2.60
C ARG A 35 13.31 14.10 2.59
N GLY A 36 13.19 13.11 1.72
CA GLY A 36 14.36 12.30 1.34
C GLY A 36 15.47 13.19 0.77
N VAL A 37 16.56 12.59 0.28
CA VAL A 37 17.74 13.30 -0.27
C VAL A 37 17.37 14.43 -1.26
N MET A 38 16.20 14.36 -1.90
CA MET A 38 15.68 15.36 -2.84
C MET A 38 14.66 16.37 -2.29
N GLY A 39 14.51 16.59 -0.99
CA GLY A 39 13.70 17.74 -0.57
C GLY A 39 12.18 17.53 -0.66
N GLY A 40 11.70 16.29 -0.91
CA GLY A 40 10.28 15.99 -1.13
C GLY A 40 9.75 16.51 -2.48
N PRO A 41 8.53 16.14 -2.90
CA PRO A 41 7.98 16.63 -4.15
C PRO A 41 7.65 18.14 -4.05
N HIS A 42 8.00 18.91 -5.09
CA HIS A 42 7.71 20.34 -5.17
C HIS A 42 6.19 20.67 -5.13
N PHE A 43 5.35 19.68 -5.47
CA PHE A 43 3.89 19.81 -5.48
C PHE A 43 3.25 18.67 -4.71
N ALA A 44 2.08 18.93 -4.12
CA ALA A 44 1.30 17.88 -3.48
C ALA A 44 0.90 16.83 -4.53
N PRO A 45 1.22 15.53 -4.32
CA PRO A 45 0.85 14.50 -5.27
C PRO A 45 -0.68 14.40 -5.36
N LYS A 46 -1.22 14.42 -6.58
CA LYS A 46 -2.65 14.25 -6.86
C LYS A 46 -2.84 13.07 -7.80
N ALA A 47 -3.26 11.93 -7.27
CA ALA A 47 -3.69 10.80 -8.11
C ALA A 47 -5.16 11.02 -8.52
N LYS A 48 -5.41 11.18 -9.82
CA LYS A 48 -6.79 11.30 -10.34
C LYS A 48 -7.46 9.94 -10.55
N ARG A 49 -6.68 8.89 -10.80
CA ARG A 49 -7.13 7.53 -11.09
C ARG A 49 -6.11 6.54 -10.54
N ILE A 50 -6.60 5.46 -9.94
CA ILE A 50 -5.79 4.36 -9.41
C ILE A 50 -6.33 3.07 -10.04
N ILE A 51 -5.44 2.29 -10.65
CA ILE A 51 -5.74 0.92 -11.08
C ILE A 51 -5.14 0.00 -10.01
N TYR A 52 -6.00 -0.67 -9.25
CA TYR A 52 -5.60 -1.64 -8.24
C TYR A 52 -5.90 -3.05 -8.75
N LEU A 53 -4.85 -3.85 -8.96
CA LEU A 53 -4.95 -5.24 -9.40
C LEU A 53 -4.68 -6.14 -8.21
N PHE A 54 -5.73 -6.74 -7.64
CA PHE A 54 -5.58 -7.75 -6.59
C PHE A 54 -5.36 -9.12 -7.23
N GLN A 55 -4.11 -9.58 -7.22
CA GLN A 55 -3.73 -10.92 -7.68
C GLN A 55 -3.45 -11.78 -6.45
N SER A 56 -4.41 -12.62 -6.06
CA SER A 56 -4.25 -13.54 -4.93
C SER A 56 -3.09 -14.51 -5.19
N GLY A 57 -1.95 -14.30 -4.53
CA GLY A 57 -0.73 -15.10 -4.73
C GLY A 57 0.22 -14.55 -5.81
N GLY A 58 -0.10 -13.42 -6.44
CA GLY A 58 0.69 -12.82 -7.52
C GLY A 58 0.59 -13.58 -8.86
N PRO A 59 1.17 -13.02 -9.93
CA PRO A 59 1.22 -13.71 -11.22
C PRO A 59 2.18 -14.90 -11.11
N SER A 60 1.70 -16.11 -11.37
CA SER A 60 2.57 -17.28 -11.36
C SER A 60 3.58 -17.19 -12.51
N GLN A 61 4.83 -17.62 -12.28
CA GLN A 61 5.85 -17.68 -13.33
C GLN A 61 5.37 -18.48 -14.55
N LEU A 62 4.56 -19.51 -14.31
CA LEU A 62 3.97 -20.35 -15.36
C LEU A 62 2.93 -19.61 -16.19
N ASP A 63 2.34 -18.54 -15.67
CA ASP A 63 1.26 -17.78 -16.32
C ASP A 63 1.73 -16.51 -17.02
N LEU A 64 2.98 -16.10 -16.82
CA LEU A 64 3.52 -14.84 -17.35
C LEU A 64 4.06 -14.96 -18.77
N PHE A 65 4.86 -16.00 -19.05
CA PHE A 65 5.69 -16.04 -20.27
C PHE A 65 5.51 -17.30 -21.13
N ASP A 66 4.59 -18.18 -20.76
CA ASP A 66 4.29 -19.38 -21.53
C ASP A 66 2.93 -19.23 -22.24
N PRO A 67 2.90 -19.06 -23.57
CA PRO A 67 1.66 -19.03 -24.32
C PRO A 67 0.97 -20.40 -24.24
N LYS A 68 -0.35 -20.39 -24.00
CA LYS A 68 -1.16 -21.61 -23.85
C LYS A 68 -2.19 -21.73 -24.99
N PRO A 69 -1.80 -22.18 -26.21
CA PRO A 69 -2.68 -22.21 -27.39
C PRO A 69 -4.01 -22.91 -27.15
N THR A 70 -3.99 -24.05 -26.44
CA THR A 70 -5.21 -24.81 -26.13
C THR A 70 -6.17 -24.05 -25.21
N LEU A 71 -5.67 -23.25 -24.27
CA LEU A 71 -6.53 -22.41 -23.42
C LEU A 71 -7.09 -21.23 -24.19
N ILE A 72 -6.30 -20.66 -25.11
CA ILE A 72 -6.76 -19.59 -26.01
C ILE A 72 -7.91 -20.10 -26.88
N GLU A 73 -7.76 -21.29 -27.46
CA GLU A 73 -8.80 -21.92 -28.29
C GLU A 73 -10.07 -22.25 -27.49
N LYS A 74 -9.91 -22.73 -26.25
CA LYS A 74 -11.01 -23.13 -25.38
C LYS A 74 -11.58 -21.99 -24.54
N HIS A 75 -11.17 -20.75 -24.79
CA HIS A 75 -11.56 -19.62 -23.97
C HIS A 75 -13.09 -19.48 -23.89
N GLY A 76 -13.63 -19.37 -22.68
CA GLY A 76 -15.06 -19.26 -22.43
C GLY A 76 -15.84 -20.56 -22.52
N THR A 77 -15.19 -21.70 -22.82
CA THR A 77 -15.84 -23.02 -22.73
C THR A 77 -15.88 -23.50 -21.28
N GLU A 78 -16.91 -24.26 -20.93
CA GLU A 78 -17.06 -24.80 -19.57
C GLU A 78 -15.97 -25.84 -19.25
N LEU A 79 -15.45 -25.76 -18.02
CA LEU A 79 -14.50 -26.72 -17.50
C LEU A 79 -15.11 -28.14 -17.50
N PRO A 80 -14.49 -29.11 -18.17
CA PRO A 80 -15.00 -30.48 -18.20
C PRO A 80 -15.09 -31.11 -16.81
N GLU A 81 -16.21 -31.78 -16.52
CA GLU A 81 -16.43 -32.50 -15.25
C GLU A 81 -15.35 -33.56 -14.97
N ALA A 82 -14.78 -34.16 -16.02
CA ALA A 82 -13.68 -35.12 -15.89
C ALA A 82 -12.42 -34.54 -15.21
N ILE A 83 -12.24 -33.22 -15.30
CA ILE A 83 -11.14 -32.48 -14.67
C ILE A 83 -11.50 -32.12 -13.23
N ARG A 84 -12.72 -31.62 -12.99
CA ARG A 84 -13.16 -31.18 -11.66
C ARG A 84 -13.40 -32.34 -10.71
N ARG A 85 -14.04 -33.42 -11.17
CA ARG A 85 -14.38 -34.62 -10.37
C ARG A 85 -15.00 -34.30 -9.00
N GLY A 86 -15.83 -33.27 -8.93
CA GLY A 86 -16.44 -32.78 -7.68
C GLY A 86 -15.51 -32.04 -6.72
N GLN A 87 -14.26 -31.78 -7.07
CA GLN A 87 -13.32 -31.02 -6.25
C GLN A 87 -13.64 -29.52 -6.26
N ARG A 88 -13.41 -28.87 -5.10
CA ARG A 88 -13.41 -27.41 -5.00
C ARG A 88 -12.05 -26.87 -5.43
N LEU A 89 -12.00 -26.15 -6.55
CA LEU A 89 -10.77 -25.60 -7.12
C LEU A 89 -10.17 -24.50 -6.21
N THR A 90 -10.98 -23.51 -5.82
CA THR A 90 -10.55 -22.43 -4.91
C THR A 90 -11.71 -22.01 -4.01
N ALA A 91 -11.41 -21.26 -2.93
CA ALA A 91 -12.43 -20.62 -2.12
C ALA A 91 -13.26 -19.58 -2.91
N MET A 92 -12.66 -18.98 -3.95
CA MET A 92 -13.29 -17.93 -4.76
C MET A 92 -14.22 -18.49 -5.86
N SER A 93 -13.94 -19.71 -6.34
CA SER A 93 -14.72 -20.37 -7.41
C SER A 93 -15.72 -21.42 -6.91
N GLY A 94 -15.85 -21.59 -5.60
CA GLY A 94 -16.70 -22.64 -5.01
C GLY A 94 -18.18 -22.55 -5.36
N ASN A 95 -18.70 -21.32 -5.53
CA ASN A 95 -20.13 -21.04 -5.77
C ASN A 95 -20.40 -20.43 -7.16
N GLN A 96 -19.47 -20.53 -8.10
CA GLN A 96 -19.72 -20.03 -9.46
C GLN A 96 -20.73 -20.91 -10.19
N ALA A 97 -21.68 -20.28 -10.88
CA ALA A 97 -22.67 -20.96 -11.72
C ALA A 97 -22.08 -21.53 -13.02
N SER A 98 -20.92 -21.01 -13.42
CA SER A 98 -20.20 -21.32 -14.65
C SER A 98 -18.70 -21.30 -14.36
N LEU A 99 -17.94 -22.23 -14.95
CA LEU A 99 -16.50 -22.36 -14.79
C LEU A 99 -15.82 -22.25 -16.15
N PRO A 100 -15.77 -21.05 -16.74
CA PRO A 100 -15.16 -20.85 -18.05
C PRO A 100 -13.64 -21.03 -17.98
N LEU A 101 -13.07 -21.63 -19.03
CA LEU A 101 -11.62 -21.72 -19.29
C LEU A 101 -11.03 -20.39 -19.79
#